data_AF-A0A0B1P393-F1
#
_entry.id   AF-A0A0B1P393-F1
#
_cell.length_a   1.000
_cell.length_b   1.000
_cell.length_c   1.000
_cell.angle_alpha   90.00
_cell.angle_beta   90.00
_cell.angle_gamma   90.00
#
_symmetry.space_group_name_H-M   'P 1'
#
loop_
_entity.id
_entity.type
_entity.pdbx_description
1 polymer ?
#
loop_
_entity_poly.entity_id
_entity_poly.type
_entity_poly.pdbx_seq_one_letter_code
_entity_poly.pdbx_strand_id
1 'polypeptide(L)'
;MAFFSKASHCGFRVFGESGIARPFKKQQPLEFYKRCNRHHPAKNCSRAPSCGNCGSKNHATDNCLAATKCRNCGGPHRSDSRKCLVRPTRSRAPIKEQMRIYRQAGDREYKAVLRARATEENAVSIEKMNAELTSSQLQENTKTTDNI
;
A
#
# COMPACT_ATOMS: atom_id res chain seq x y z
N MET A 1 -35.81 5.58 20.40
CA MET A 1 -34.60 5.05 21.05
C MET A 1 -34.57 5.55 22.48
N ALA A 2 -34.38 4.66 23.46
CA ALA A 2 -34.18 5.08 24.85
C ALA A 2 -32.71 5.47 25.04
N PHE A 3 -32.45 6.72 25.40
CA PHE A 3 -31.12 7.21 25.71
C PHE A 3 -30.93 7.22 27.22
N PHE A 4 -29.95 6.46 27.71
CA PHE A 4 -29.59 6.46 29.12
C PHE A 4 -28.56 7.56 29.36
N SER A 5 -28.91 8.55 30.19
CA SER A 5 -28.04 9.68 30.53
C SER A 5 -26.95 9.33 31.55
N LYS A 6 -27.06 8.18 32.22
CA LYS A 6 -26.12 7.69 33.23
C LYS A 6 -25.48 6.39 32.77
N ALA A 7 -24.19 6.21 33.06
CA ALA A 7 -23.47 4.98 32.78
C ALA A 7 -24.13 3.80 33.52
N SER A 8 -24.42 2.71 32.80
CA SER A 8 -24.99 1.50 33.38
C SER A 8 -24.03 0.87 34.39
N HIS A 9 -24.54 0.55 35.58
CA HIS A 9 -23.80 -0.16 36.62
C HIS A 9 -23.41 -1.58 36.16
N CYS A 10 -22.33 -2.11 36.75
CA CYS A 10 -21.92 -3.51 36.52
C CYS A 10 -23.10 -4.44 36.85
N GLY A 11 -23.48 -5.32 35.91
CA GLY A 11 -24.63 -6.22 36.09
C GLY A 11 -25.96 -5.73 35.52
N PHE A 12 -26.01 -4.54 34.90
CA PHE A 12 -27.23 -4.04 34.23
C PHE A 12 -27.77 -5.07 33.22
N ARG A 13 -29.08 -5.32 33.25
CA ARG A 13 -29.79 -6.19 32.30
C ARG A 13 -30.87 -5.38 31.61
N VAL A 14 -30.94 -5.48 30.29
CA VAL A 14 -32.00 -4.85 29.51
C VAL A 14 -33.27 -5.65 29.77
N PHE A 15 -34.28 -5.00 30.34
CA PHE A 15 -35.56 -5.62 30.74
C PHE A 15 -35.44 -6.75 31.79
N GLY A 16 -34.33 -6.86 32.52
CA GLY A 16 -34.16 -7.88 33.59
C GLY A 16 -33.93 -9.31 33.10
N GLU A 17 -34.45 -9.69 31.94
CA GLU A 17 -34.34 -11.03 31.35
C GLU A 17 -33.14 -11.19 30.41
N SER A 18 -32.61 -10.09 29.87
CA SER A 18 -31.46 -10.17 28.98
C SER A 18 -30.18 -10.61 29.71
N GLY A 19 -29.21 -11.07 28.92
CA GLY A 19 -27.82 -11.17 29.38
C GLY A 19 -27.31 -9.83 29.94
N ILE A 20 -26.32 -9.89 30.83
CA ILE A 20 -25.70 -8.70 31.42
C ILE A 20 -25.15 -7.82 30.29
N ALA A 21 -25.67 -6.59 30.23
CA ALA A 21 -25.18 -5.56 29.33
C ALA A 21 -23.72 -5.26 29.68
N ARG A 22 -22.84 -5.46 28.71
CA ARG A 22 -21.43 -5.06 28.82
C ARG A 22 -21.21 -3.77 28.05
N PRO A 23 -20.43 -2.83 28.59
CA PRO A 23 -20.05 -1.64 27.83
C PRO A 23 -19.36 -2.08 26.54
N PHE A 24 -19.76 -1.45 25.43
CA PHE A 24 -19.13 -1.70 24.14
C PHE A 24 -17.67 -1.23 24.21
N LYS A 25 -16.75 -2.19 24.38
CA LYS A 25 -15.32 -1.94 24.27
C LYS A 25 -14.96 -1.90 22.80
N LYS A 26 -14.61 -0.72 22.29
CA LYS A 26 -13.94 -0.60 20.99
C LYS A 26 -12.71 -1.50 21.03
N GLN A 27 -12.68 -2.49 20.16
CA GLN A 27 -11.57 -3.43 20.17
C GLN A 27 -10.30 -2.76 19.62
N GLN A 28 -9.17 -2.92 20.32
CA GLN A 28 -7.86 -2.40 19.92
C GLN A 28 -7.52 -2.82 18.49
N PRO A 29 -7.05 -1.96 17.57
CA PRO A 29 -6.69 -2.38 16.21
C PRO A 29 -5.68 -3.53 16.20
N LEU A 30 -5.75 -4.42 15.20
CA LEU A 30 -4.65 -5.38 14.98
C LEU A 30 -3.38 -4.59 14.70
N GLU A 31 -2.36 -4.78 15.54
CA GLU A 31 -1.11 -4.06 15.43
C GLU A 31 -0.35 -4.51 14.18
N PHE A 32 -0.23 -3.60 13.22
CA PHE A 32 0.78 -3.70 12.18
C PHE A 32 2.14 -3.44 12.83
N TYR A 33 2.98 -4.46 12.89
CA TYR A 33 4.27 -4.30 13.54
C TYR A 33 5.27 -3.65 12.57
N LYS A 34 5.61 -2.37 12.86
CA LYS A 34 6.44 -1.49 12.01
C LYS A 34 7.80 -2.07 11.64
N ARG A 35 8.40 -2.90 12.49
CA ARG A 35 9.73 -3.49 12.21
C ARG A 35 9.67 -4.42 11.01
N CYS A 36 8.77 -5.41 11.04
CA CYS A 36 8.74 -6.49 10.06
C CYS A 36 7.70 -6.30 8.95
N ASN A 37 6.87 -5.26 9.04
CA ASN A 37 5.74 -4.97 8.15
C ASN A 37 4.75 -6.13 7.98
N ARG A 38 4.62 -6.95 9.02
CA ARG A 38 3.62 -8.01 9.11
C ARG A 38 2.72 -7.77 10.30
N HIS A 39 1.58 -8.41 10.21
CA HIS A 39 0.52 -8.32 11.19
C HIS A 39 0.65 -9.53 12.11
N HIS A 40 1.23 -9.29 13.28
CA HIS A 40 1.33 -10.27 14.36
C HIS A 40 1.60 -9.51 15.66
N PRO A 41 1.38 -10.12 16.84
CA PRO A 41 1.64 -9.48 18.12
C PRO A 41 3.11 -9.05 18.22
N ALA A 42 3.34 -7.79 18.58
CA ALA A 42 4.68 -7.20 18.62
C ALA A 42 5.63 -7.86 19.64
N LYS A 43 5.06 -8.47 20.69
CA LYS A 43 5.78 -8.93 21.89
C LYS A 43 6.96 -9.87 21.58
N ASN A 44 6.86 -10.71 20.55
CA ASN A 44 7.84 -11.78 20.26
C ASN A 44 8.37 -11.77 18.82
N CYS A 45 8.45 -10.61 18.15
CA CYS A 45 8.92 -10.57 16.77
C CYS A 45 10.45 -10.72 16.65
N SER A 46 10.93 -11.92 16.34
CA SER A 46 12.35 -12.20 16.02
C SER A 46 12.75 -11.80 14.59
N ARG A 47 11.80 -11.36 13.75
CA ARG A 47 12.10 -11.03 12.36
C ARG A 47 12.90 -9.74 12.23
N ALA A 48 13.91 -9.78 11.36
CA ALA A 48 14.66 -8.61 10.94
C ALA A 48 13.73 -7.50 10.40
N PRO A 49 14.13 -6.23 10.59
CA PRO A 49 13.45 -5.10 9.98
C PRO A 49 13.30 -5.28 8.47
N SER A 50 12.22 -4.75 7.91
CA SER A 50 12.05 -4.69 6.46
C SER A 50 11.60 -3.31 6.01
N CYS A 51 11.97 -2.96 4.79
CA CYS A 51 11.48 -1.79 4.11
C CYS A 51 9.97 -1.89 3.87
N GLY A 52 9.23 -0.82 4.20
CA GLY A 52 7.78 -0.75 3.96
C GLY A 52 7.40 -0.65 2.48
N ASN A 53 8.33 -0.14 1.67
CA ASN A 53 8.17 0.14 0.25
C ASN A 53 8.45 -1.09 -0.64
N CYS A 54 9.56 -1.82 -0.42
CA CYS A 54 9.96 -2.96 -1.26
C CYS A 54 10.04 -4.31 -0.51
N GLY A 55 9.89 -4.32 0.82
CA GLY A 55 9.95 -5.55 1.62
C GLY A 55 11.34 -6.13 1.84
N SER A 56 12.40 -5.52 1.29
CA SER A 56 13.80 -5.93 1.51
C SER A 56 14.23 -5.68 2.96
N LYS A 57 15.32 -6.33 3.41
CA LYS A 57 15.89 -6.17 4.75
C LYS A 57 17.17 -5.31 4.78
N ASN A 58 17.66 -4.89 3.61
CA ASN A 58 19.02 -4.40 3.44
C ASN A 58 19.15 -2.88 3.62
N HIS A 59 18.02 -2.15 3.70
CA HIS A 59 18.02 -0.70 3.82
C HIS A 59 16.85 -0.20 4.68
N ALA A 60 17.00 1.02 5.21
CA ALA A 60 15.92 1.78 5.80
C ALA A 60 14.91 2.23 4.72
N THR A 61 13.65 2.40 5.10
CA THR A 61 12.57 2.76 4.16
C THR A 61 12.87 4.06 3.40
N ASP A 62 13.58 4.99 4.03
CA ASP A 62 13.87 6.32 3.49
C ASP A 62 14.88 6.29 2.33
N ASN A 63 15.75 5.28 2.27
CA ASN A 63 16.75 5.11 1.21
C ASN A 63 16.28 4.15 0.11
N CYS A 64 14.98 3.87 0.04
CA CYS A 64 14.44 2.88 -0.89
C CYS A 64 14.22 3.47 -2.29
N LEU A 65 15.12 3.15 -3.22
CA LEU A 65 14.99 3.51 -4.64
C LEU A 65 14.16 2.50 -5.45
N ALA A 66 13.74 1.39 -4.83
CA ALA A 66 12.98 0.36 -5.52
C ALA A 66 11.52 0.80 -5.74
N ALA A 67 10.93 0.35 -6.85
CA ALA A 67 9.51 0.50 -7.08
C ALA A 67 8.68 -0.13 -5.94
N THR A 68 7.58 0.53 -5.60
CA THR A 68 6.72 0.11 -4.49
C THR A 68 6.12 -1.26 -4.75
N LYS A 69 6.52 -2.23 -3.93
CA LYS A 69 6.02 -3.61 -3.96
C LYS A 69 5.64 -4.08 -2.57
N CYS A 70 4.38 -4.47 -2.41
CA CYS A 70 3.87 -4.95 -1.14
C CYS A 70 4.55 -6.26 -0.73
N ARG A 71 5.09 -6.33 0.49
CA ARG A 71 5.70 -7.56 1.02
C ARG A 71 4.68 -8.70 1.22
N ASN A 72 3.42 -8.34 1.47
CA ASN A 72 2.38 -9.29 1.88
C ASN A 72 1.66 -9.93 0.67
N CYS A 73 1.25 -9.12 -0.31
CA CYS A 73 0.52 -9.57 -1.50
C CYS A 73 1.27 -9.39 -2.83
N GLY A 74 2.42 -8.71 -2.87
CA GLY A 74 3.15 -8.44 -4.12
C GLY A 74 2.59 -7.30 -4.97
N GLY A 75 1.47 -6.68 -4.58
CA GLY A 75 0.83 -5.58 -5.32
C GLY A 75 1.60 -4.25 -5.32
N PRO A 76 1.23 -3.30 -6.21
CA PRO A 76 1.91 -2.01 -6.39
C PRO A 76 1.53 -0.98 -5.31
N HIS A 77 1.71 -1.33 -4.04
CA HIS A 77 1.44 -0.46 -2.91
C HIS A 77 2.29 -0.86 -1.69
N ARG A 78 2.40 0.05 -0.70
CA ARG A 78 3.13 -0.23 0.54
C ARG A 78 2.46 -1.32 1.39
N SER A 79 3.24 -1.95 2.27
CA SER A 79 2.77 -3.07 3.11
C SER A 79 1.76 -2.68 4.20
N ASP A 80 1.76 -1.41 4.60
CA ASP A 80 0.83 -0.78 5.55
C ASP A 80 -0.45 -0.23 4.88
N SER A 81 -0.54 -0.29 3.55
CA SER A 81 -1.68 0.22 2.80
C SER A 81 -2.97 -0.54 3.08
N ARG A 82 -4.09 0.20 3.19
CA ARG A 82 -5.44 -0.37 3.25
C ARG A 82 -5.86 -1.09 1.97
N LYS A 83 -5.15 -0.86 0.86
CA LYS A 83 -5.35 -1.54 -0.43
C LYS A 83 -4.90 -3.01 -0.41
N CYS A 84 -4.11 -3.42 0.59
CA CYS A 84 -3.61 -4.78 0.69
C CYS A 84 -4.74 -5.77 1.04
N LEU A 85 -5.09 -6.67 0.12
CA LEU A 85 -6.06 -7.74 0.37
C LEU A 85 -5.60 -8.75 1.43
N VAL A 86 -4.28 -8.87 1.62
CA VAL A 86 -3.66 -9.74 2.63
C VAL A 86 -3.57 -9.06 3.99
N ARG A 87 -4.06 -7.82 4.13
CA ARG A 87 -4.15 -7.14 5.42
C ARG A 87 -5.04 -7.97 6.36
N PRO A 88 -4.51 -8.55 7.44
CA PRO A 88 -5.29 -9.41 8.32
C PRO A 88 -6.42 -8.63 8.94
N THR A 89 -7.60 -9.19 8.76
CA THR A 89 -8.82 -8.80 9.44
C THR A 89 -8.96 -9.68 10.68
N ARG A 90 -9.72 -9.20 11.67
CA ARG A 90 -10.02 -9.99 12.88
C ARG A 90 -10.91 -11.21 12.61
N SER A 91 -11.62 -11.22 11.49
CA SER A 91 -12.60 -12.25 11.15
C SER A 91 -11.94 -13.57 10.77
N ARG A 92 -10.77 -13.55 10.11
CA ARG A 92 -9.97 -14.75 9.83
C ARG A 92 -8.63 -14.37 9.19
N ALA A 93 -7.56 -15.09 9.51
CA ALA A 93 -6.34 -15.02 8.72
C ALA A 93 -6.57 -15.66 7.33
N PRO A 94 -5.99 -15.12 6.25
CA PRO A 94 -6.07 -15.74 4.93
C PRO A 94 -5.54 -17.18 4.94
N ILE A 95 -6.27 -18.09 4.31
CA ILE A 95 -5.85 -19.49 4.16
C ILE A 95 -4.71 -19.57 3.13
N LYS A 96 -3.88 -20.61 3.19
CA LYS A 96 -2.74 -20.82 2.26
C LYS A 96 -3.14 -20.68 0.78
N GLU A 97 -4.30 -21.21 0.38
CA GLU A 97 -4.77 -21.12 -1.01
C GLU A 97 -5.19 -19.69 -1.40
N GLN A 98 -5.91 -19.00 -0.49
CA GLN A 98 -6.26 -17.58 -0.69
C GLN A 98 -5.01 -16.72 -0.80
N MET A 99 -3.98 -17.00 0.01
CA MET A 99 -2.69 -16.32 -0.06
C MET A 99 -2.02 -16.49 -1.43
N ARG A 100 -2.13 -17.67 -2.05
CA ARG A 100 -1.59 -17.92 -3.39
C ARG A 100 -2.31 -17.05 -4.43
N ILE A 101 -3.63 -17.00 -4.37
CA ILE A 101 -4.47 -16.19 -5.27
C ILE A 101 -4.14 -14.70 -5.12
N TYR A 102 -4.08 -14.19 -3.88
CA TYR A 102 -3.76 -12.78 -3.66
C TYR A 102 -2.36 -12.39 -4.13
N ARG A 103 -1.38 -13.28 -3.95
CA ARG A 103 -0.02 -13.04 -4.47
C ARG A 103 0.01 -13.03 -5.99
N GLN A 104 -0.70 -13.95 -6.63
CA GLN A 104 -0.80 -14.00 -8.08
C GLN A 104 -1.48 -12.75 -8.65
N ALA A 105 -2.57 -12.29 -8.02
CA ALA A 105 -3.25 -11.05 -8.40
C ALA A 105 -2.34 -9.83 -8.21
N GLY A 106 -1.71 -9.70 -7.04
CA GLY A 106 -0.81 -8.59 -6.75
C GLY A 106 0.41 -8.54 -7.68
N ASP A 107 1.04 -9.68 -7.98
CA ASP A 107 2.15 -9.73 -8.92
C ASP A 107 1.73 -9.36 -10.36
N ARG A 108 0.50 -9.71 -10.77
CA ARG A 108 -0.05 -9.29 -12.07
C ARG A 108 -0.26 -7.77 -12.14
N GLU A 109 -0.88 -7.20 -11.11
CA GLU A 109 -1.07 -5.74 -11.00
C GLU A 109 0.26 -4.99 -10.99
N TYR A 110 1.22 -5.48 -10.21
CA TYR A 110 2.55 -4.88 -10.14
C TYR A 110 3.25 -4.88 -11.50
N LYS A 111 3.20 -6.00 -12.24
CA LYS A 111 3.76 -6.08 -13.59
C LYS A 111 3.05 -5.14 -14.58
N ALA A 112 1.72 -5.00 -14.48
CA ALA A 112 0.96 -4.09 -15.34
C ALA A 112 1.38 -2.63 -15.10
N VAL A 113 1.53 -2.22 -13.84
CA VAL A 113 2.00 -0.86 -13.48
C VAL A 113 3.42 -0.62 -13.98
N LEU A 114 4.33 -1.60 -13.87
CA LEU A 114 5.68 -1.46 -14.40
C LEU A 114 5.70 -1.29 -15.93
N ARG A 115 4.85 -2.03 -16.64
CA ARG A 115 4.72 -1.87 -18.10
C ARG A 115 4.19 -0.50 -18.48
N ALA A 116 3.15 -0.02 -17.79
CA ALA A 116 2.58 1.30 -18.04
C ALA A 116 3.62 2.42 -17.82
N ARG A 117 4.40 2.34 -16.74
CA ARG A 117 5.49 3.29 -16.49
C ARG A 117 6.55 3.27 -17.58
N ALA A 118 6.96 2.08 -18.02
CA ALA A 118 7.93 1.97 -19.11
C ALA A 118 7.40 2.57 -20.43
N THR A 119 6.11 2.38 -20.74
CA THR A 119 5.50 3.01 -21.93
C THR A 119 5.41 4.53 -21.80
N GLU A 120 5.10 5.06 -20.61
CA GLU A 120 5.08 6.50 -20.33
C GLU A 120 6.49 7.10 -20.46
N GLU A 121 7.51 6.45 -19.88
CA GLU A 121 8.91 6.86 -19.97
C GLU A 121 9.41 6.87 -21.43
N ASN A 122 9.01 5.87 -22.23
CA ASN A 122 9.32 5.80 -23.66
C ASN A 122 8.57 6.88 -24.47
N ALA A 123 7.31 7.18 -24.15
CA ALA A 123 6.58 8.25 -24.82
C ALA A 123 7.23 9.62 -24.54
N VAL A 124 7.59 9.87 -23.28
CA VAL A 124 8.28 11.11 -22.88
C VAL A 124 9.65 11.24 -23.55
N SER A 125 10.39 10.14 -23.73
CA SER A 125 11.68 10.20 -24.43
C SER A 125 11.51 10.50 -25.93
N ILE A 126 10.49 9.93 -26.59
CA ILE A 126 10.15 10.24 -27.98
C ILE A 126 9.73 11.70 -28.14
N GLU A 127 8.89 12.22 -27.26
CA GLU A 127 8.47 13.63 -27.28
C GLU A 127 9.67 14.57 -27.11
N LYS A 128 10.60 14.26 -26.21
CA LYS A 128 11.84 15.04 -26.03
C LYS A 128 12.70 15.03 -27.29
N MET A 129 12.93 13.87 -27.90
CA MET A 129 13.70 13.76 -29.14
C MET A 129 13.05 14.57 -30.28
N ASN A 130 11.72 14.52 -30.40
CA ASN A 130 10.99 15.29 -31.41
C ASN A 130 11.09 16.80 -31.15
N ALA A 131 10.93 17.25 -29.91
CA ALA A 131 11.09 18.66 -29.56
C ALA A 131 12.50 19.18 -29.85
N GLU A 132 13.53 18.39 -29.53
CA GLU A 132 14.94 18.73 -29.75
C GLU A 132 15.29 18.79 -31.25
N LEU A 133 14.74 17.86 -32.05
CA LEU A 133 14.83 17.88 -33.51
C LEU A 133 14.17 19.14 -34.12
N THR A 134 13.01 19.53 -33.58
CA THR A 134 12.27 20.71 -34.06
C THR A 134 13.02 22.01 -33.75
N SER A 135 13.68 22.10 -32.60
CA SER A 135 14.53 23.26 -32.25
C SER A 135 15.78 23.39 -33.12
N SER A 136 16.42 22.28 -33.50
CA SER A 136 17.59 22.30 -34.39
C SER A 136 17.21 22.73 -35.82
N GLN A 137 16.07 22.28 -36.34
CA GLN A 137 15.58 22.71 -37.65
C GLN A 137 15.22 24.21 -37.70
N LEU A 138 14.72 24.79 -36.61
CA LEU A 138 14.45 26.23 -36.53
C LEU A 138 15.76 27.06 -36.53
N GLN A 139 16.82 26.60 -35.88
CA GLN A 139 18.12 27.29 -35.87
C GLN A 139 18.86 27.23 -37.22
N GLU A 140 18.70 26.13 -37.98
CA GLU A 140 19.24 26.02 -39.33
C GLU A 140 18.51 26.96 -40.30
N ASN A 141 17.18 27.05 -40.22
CA ASN A 141 16.38 27.89 -41.11
C ASN A 141 16.58 29.40 -40.89
N THR A 142 16.93 29.85 -39.68
CA THR A 142 17.22 31.26 -39.40
C THR A 142 18.60 31.73 -39.85
N LYS A 143 19.55 30.81 -40.12
CA LYS A 143 20.89 31.17 -40.64
C LYS A 143 20.90 31.39 -42.15
N THR A 144 19.89 30.88 -42.86
CA THR A 144 19.81 30.95 -44.33
C THR A 144 19.13 32.21 -44.84
N THR A 145 18.42 32.97 -43.99
CA THR A 145 17.65 34.16 -44.40
C THR A 145 18.41 35.49 -44.32
N ASP A 146 19.61 35.53 -43.73
CA ASP A 146 20.38 36.77 -43.56
C ASP A 146 21.41 37.02 -44.69
N ASN A 147 21.40 36.19 -45.74
CA ASN A 147 22.24 36.36 -46.93
C ASN A 147 21.38 36.61 -48.18
N ILE A 148 20.68 37.75 -48.25
CA ILE A 148 20.15 38.33 -49.50
C ILE A 148 20.40 39.84 -49.48
#